data_AF-R9WHF0-F1
#
_entry.id   AF-R9WHF0-F1
#
_cell.length_a   1.000
_cell.length_b   1.000
_cell.length_c   1.000
_cell.angle_alpha   90.00
_cell.angle_beta   90.00
_cell.angle_gamma   90.00
#
_symmetry.space_group_name_H-M   'P 1'
#
loop_
_entity.id
_entity.type
_entity.pdbx_description
1 polymer ?
#
loop_
_entity_poly.entity_id
_entity_poly.type
_entity_poly.pdbx_seq_one_letter_code
_entity_poly.pdbx_strand_id
1 'polypeptide(L)'
;MLKLLKNKFLWLPIIVALFIGAYFSITAIPSTHVKVNDLPIAIVNEDSGVTGENLAKQITETTSSSNSSAMSIKWTVFDSEKKLLKDMNREKYYGAIVIPKDFSEKLQSLTAPNAQKAELKIIINQGMGTTVTTQVNTALTQMTTQLNNKLSTNLLQNVANRSTSIPATMALNLSNPLTIKKKRLIKLAIWQMVAHISFNRYGLEA
;
A
#
# COMPACT_ATOMS: atom_id res chain seq x y z
N MET A 1 52.40 13.75 -29.78
CA MET A 1 50.95 13.47 -29.90
C MET A 1 50.05 14.43 -29.10
N LEU A 2 50.55 15.35 -28.26
CA LEU A 2 49.72 16.30 -27.46
C LEU A 2 49.95 17.80 -27.80
N LYS A 3 50.22 18.16 -29.06
CA LYS A 3 50.34 19.58 -29.47
C LYS A 3 49.00 20.33 -29.47
N LEU A 4 47.88 19.62 -29.39
CA LEU A 4 46.52 20.18 -29.38
C LEU A 4 46.13 20.83 -28.04
N LEU A 5 46.75 20.43 -26.92
CA LEU A 5 46.38 20.92 -25.58
C LEU A 5 46.92 22.32 -25.24
N LYS A 6 47.84 22.88 -26.04
CA LYS A 6 48.46 24.19 -25.75
C LYS A 6 47.74 25.40 -26.37
N ASN A 7 46.76 25.19 -27.26
CA ASN A 7 46.09 26.30 -27.93
C ASN A 7 44.81 26.71 -27.20
N LYS A 8 44.86 27.86 -26.50
CA LYS A 8 43.72 28.44 -25.76
C LYS A 8 42.45 28.62 -26.58
N PHE A 9 42.57 28.72 -27.91
CA PHE A 9 41.43 28.89 -28.82
C PHE A 9 40.67 27.57 -29.09
N LEU A 10 41.32 26.41 -28.95
CA LEU A 10 40.69 25.09 -29.11
C LEU A 10 39.93 24.62 -27.87
N TRP A 11 40.30 25.14 -26.69
CA TRP A 11 39.61 24.83 -25.43
C TRP A 11 38.25 25.51 -25.31
N LEU A 12 38.09 26.70 -25.90
CA LEU A 12 36.86 27.48 -25.84
C LEU A 12 35.62 26.70 -26.34
N PRO A 13 35.60 26.11 -27.56
CA PRO A 13 34.45 25.35 -28.03
C PRO A 13 34.20 24.06 -27.24
N ILE A 14 35.24 23.42 -26.71
CA ILE A 14 35.12 22.20 -25.89
C ILE A 14 34.47 22.53 -24.55
N ILE A 15 34.88 23.62 -23.92
CA ILE A 15 34.30 24.12 -22.67
C ILE A 15 32.84 24.51 -22.88
N VAL A 16 32.52 25.24 -23.96
CA VAL A 16 31.14 25.61 -24.30
C VAL A 16 30.26 24.38 -24.54
N ALA A 17 30.76 23.37 -25.27
CA ALA A 17 30.02 22.11 -25.48
C ALA A 17 29.77 21.34 -24.17
N LEU A 18 30.75 21.31 -23.26
CA LEU A 18 30.59 20.72 -21.92
C LEU A 18 29.55 21.47 -21.08
N PHE A 19 29.55 22.80 -21.11
CA PHE A 19 28.56 23.62 -20.39
C PHE A 19 27.15 23.43 -20.94
N ILE A 20 26.97 23.35 -22.26
CA ILE A 20 25.66 23.08 -22.87
C ILE A 20 25.16 21.68 -22.49
N GLY A 21 26.03 20.66 -22.55
CA GLY A 21 25.69 19.29 -22.12
C GLY A 21 25.34 19.19 -20.63
N ALA A 22 26.06 19.91 -19.78
CA ALA A 22 25.77 20.01 -18.36
C ALA A 22 24.46 20.76 -18.08
N TYR A 23 24.19 21.84 -18.81
CA TYR A 23 22.95 22.61 -18.72
C TYR A 23 21.73 21.75 -19.06
N PHE A 24 21.77 21.02 -20.19
CA PHE A 24 20.71 20.07 -20.53
C PHE A 24 20.55 18.95 -19.49
N SER A 25 21.65 18.47 -18.92
CA SER A 25 21.62 17.44 -17.85
C SER A 25 20.92 17.93 -16.57
N ILE A 26 21.06 19.22 -16.23
CA ILE A 26 20.38 19.81 -15.06
C ILE A 26 18.88 20.00 -15.36
N THR A 27 18.52 20.38 -16.59
CA THR A 27 17.10 20.57 -17.00
C THR A 27 16.36 19.26 -17.30
N ALA A 28 17.09 18.17 -17.54
CA ALA A 28 16.52 16.84 -17.82
C ALA A 28 16.20 16.03 -16.56
N ILE A 29 16.18 16.66 -15.38
CA ILE A 29 15.49 16.08 -14.23
C ILE A 29 14.00 16.36 -14.45
N PRO A 30 13.16 15.38 -14.78
CA PRO A 30 11.72 15.58 -14.70
C PRO A 30 11.39 15.84 -13.23
N SER A 31 11.34 17.12 -12.84
CA SER A 31 10.77 17.56 -11.57
C SER A 31 9.26 17.51 -11.69
N THR A 32 8.73 16.31 -11.93
CA THR A 32 7.31 16.04 -11.76
C THR A 32 7.18 15.38 -10.40
N HIS A 33 7.41 16.16 -9.35
CA HIS A 33 6.77 15.91 -8.06
C HIS A 33 5.27 16.16 -8.27
N VAL A 34 4.61 15.28 -9.03
CA VAL A 34 3.17 15.30 -9.18
C VAL A 34 2.63 14.98 -7.80
N LYS A 35 2.27 16.03 -7.05
CA LYS A 35 1.47 15.87 -5.85
C LYS A 35 0.14 15.30 -6.31
N VAL A 36 -0.02 13.99 -6.12
CA VAL A 36 -1.29 13.33 -6.40
C VAL A 36 -2.17 13.60 -5.21
N ASN A 37 -3.04 14.61 -5.36
CA ASN A 37 -3.94 15.02 -4.30
C ASN A 37 -5.20 14.15 -4.31
N ASP A 38 -5.74 13.90 -3.12
CA ASP A 38 -7.04 13.29 -2.89
C ASP A 38 -7.23 11.90 -3.52
N LEU A 39 -6.20 11.06 -3.42
CA LEU A 39 -6.30 9.69 -3.91
C LEU A 39 -7.42 8.93 -3.18
N PRO A 40 -8.45 8.45 -3.90
CA PRO A 40 -9.51 7.69 -3.28
C PRO A 40 -8.98 6.32 -2.85
N ILE A 41 -8.90 6.13 -1.54
CA ILE A 41 -8.54 4.86 -0.90
C ILE A 41 -9.70 4.48 0.03
N ALA A 42 -10.05 3.20 0.03
CA ALA A 42 -11.12 2.71 0.88
C ALA A 42 -10.60 2.01 2.14
N ILE A 43 -11.43 2.00 3.18
CA ILE A 43 -11.24 1.13 4.33
C ILE A 43 -12.54 0.36 4.56
N VAL A 44 -12.42 -0.95 4.76
CA VAL A 44 -13.53 -1.83 5.13
C VAL A 44 -13.26 -2.36 6.51
N ASN A 45 -14.22 -2.21 7.41
CA ASN A 45 -14.21 -2.90 8.68
C ASN A 45 -15.33 -3.95 8.70
N GLU A 46 -14.97 -5.23 8.59
CA GLU A 46 -15.90 -6.34 8.78
C GLU A 46 -15.84 -6.90 10.21
N ASP A 47 -14.92 -6.38 11.05
CA ASP A 47 -14.79 -6.72 12.45
C ASP A 47 -15.81 -5.93 13.29
N SER A 48 -16.68 -6.65 13.99
CA SER A 48 -17.68 -6.07 14.88
C SER A 48 -17.12 -5.72 16.27
N GLY A 49 -15.83 -5.93 16.51
CA GLY A 49 -15.16 -5.61 17.76
C GLY A 49 -14.71 -4.15 17.82
N VAL A 50 -14.62 -3.63 19.05
CA VAL A 50 -14.12 -2.26 19.32
C VAL A 50 -12.68 -2.09 18.82
N THR A 51 -11.89 -3.15 18.79
CA THR A 51 -10.50 -3.10 18.29
C THR A 51 -10.44 -2.87 16.79
N GLY A 52 -11.31 -3.51 16.00
CA GLY A 52 -11.42 -3.27 14.56
C GLY A 52 -11.86 -1.83 14.24
N GLU A 53 -12.86 -1.33 14.98
CA GLU A 53 -13.34 0.04 14.82
C GLU A 53 -12.25 1.07 15.16
N ASN A 54 -11.56 0.90 16.29
CA ASN A 54 -10.47 1.79 16.70
C ASN A 54 -9.31 1.77 15.72
N LEU A 55 -8.97 0.60 15.16
CA LEU A 55 -7.94 0.51 14.13
C LEU A 55 -8.34 1.27 12.86
N ALA A 56 -9.61 1.13 12.44
CA ALA A 56 -10.12 1.86 11.28
C ALA A 56 -10.02 3.38 11.49
N LYS A 57 -10.46 3.87 12.66
CA LYS A 57 -10.32 5.29 13.03
C LYS A 57 -8.87 5.74 13.03
N GLN A 58 -7.98 4.99 13.70
CA GLN A 58 -6.56 5.31 13.77
C GLN A 58 -5.92 5.41 12.38
N ILE A 59 -6.24 4.51 11.45
CA ILE A 59 -5.77 4.55 10.06
C ILE A 59 -6.24 5.84 9.38
N THR A 60 -7.53 6.16 9.49
CA THR A 60 -8.10 7.34 8.82
C THR A 60 -7.54 8.66 9.39
N GLU A 61 -7.44 8.78 10.72
CA GLU A 61 -7.00 10.00 11.42
C GLU A 61 -5.49 10.25 11.32
N THR A 62 -4.67 9.19 11.45
CA THR A 62 -3.20 9.30 11.33
C THR A 62 -2.79 9.76 9.93
N THR A 63 -3.59 9.41 8.92
CA THR A 63 -3.30 9.78 7.53
C THR A 63 -3.75 11.20 7.22
N SER A 64 -4.90 11.64 7.75
CA SER A 64 -5.37 13.03 7.58
C SER A 64 -4.43 14.07 8.22
N SER A 65 -3.67 13.67 9.23
CA SER A 65 -2.69 14.52 9.93
C SER A 65 -1.28 14.47 9.32
N SER A 66 -0.97 13.46 8.50
CA SER A 66 0.36 13.23 7.91
C SER A 66 0.46 13.66 6.43
N ASN A 67 -0.14 14.81 6.08
CA ASN A 67 -0.10 15.47 4.76
C ASN A 67 1.33 15.88 4.28
N SER A 68 2.38 15.37 4.91
CA SER A 68 3.80 15.71 4.67
C SER A 68 4.51 14.75 3.71
N SER A 69 3.87 13.68 3.26
CA SER A 69 4.39 12.80 2.20
C SER A 69 3.69 13.11 0.87
N ALA A 70 4.33 12.85 -0.26
CA ALA A 70 3.99 13.35 -1.60
C ALA A 70 2.58 13.00 -2.17
N MET A 71 1.65 12.54 -1.35
CA MET A 71 0.36 11.96 -1.71
C MET A 71 -0.70 12.26 -0.64
N SER A 72 -1.77 12.97 -1.00
CA SER A 72 -2.95 13.13 -0.13
C SER A 72 -3.90 11.95 -0.34
N ILE A 73 -4.41 11.37 0.75
CA ILE A 73 -5.31 10.21 0.73
C ILE A 73 -6.71 10.64 1.17
N LYS A 74 -7.71 10.37 0.33
CA LYS A 74 -9.12 10.54 0.65
C LYS A 74 -9.73 9.19 1.03
N TRP A 75 -9.93 8.99 2.32
CA TRP A 75 -10.53 7.77 2.85
C TRP A 75 -12.03 7.70 2.58
N THR A 76 -12.53 6.53 2.18
CA THR A 76 -13.96 6.19 2.22
C THR A 76 -14.16 4.92 3.02
N VAL A 77 -15.04 4.99 4.02
CA VAL A 77 -15.37 3.84 4.86
C VAL A 77 -16.48 3.02 4.20
N PHE A 78 -16.33 1.70 4.24
CA PHE A 78 -17.29 0.73 3.73
C PHE A 78 -17.57 -0.34 4.80
N ASP A 79 -18.80 -0.82 4.83
CA ASP A 79 -19.21 -1.87 5.78
C ASP A 79 -18.96 -3.30 5.25
N SER A 80 -18.64 -3.45 3.95
CA SER A 80 -18.46 -4.78 3.33
C SER A 80 -17.45 -4.79 2.18
N GLU A 81 -16.61 -5.83 2.14
CA GLU A 81 -15.63 -6.05 1.07
C GLU A 81 -16.35 -6.18 -0.30
N LYS A 82 -17.55 -6.77 -0.34
CA LYS A 82 -18.30 -6.97 -1.60
C LYS A 82 -18.68 -5.66 -2.28
N LYS A 83 -19.18 -4.68 -1.51
CA LYS A 83 -19.58 -3.36 -2.04
C LYS A 83 -18.36 -2.60 -2.55
N LEU A 84 -17.28 -2.64 -1.77
CA LEU A 84 -15.99 -2.09 -2.15
C LEU A 84 -15.49 -2.67 -3.47
N LEU A 85 -15.43 -4.00 -3.61
CA LEU A 85 -14.91 -4.66 -4.81
C LEU A 85 -15.66 -4.23 -6.08
N LYS A 86 -16.97 -4.00 -5.98
CA LYS A 86 -17.78 -3.49 -7.10
C LYS A 86 -17.37 -2.08 -7.51
N ASP A 87 -17.10 -1.20 -6.55
CA ASP A 87 -16.61 0.16 -6.81
C ASP A 87 -15.16 0.20 -7.28
N MET A 88 -14.29 -0.67 -6.75
CA MET A 88 -12.91 -0.83 -7.22
C MET A 88 -12.87 -1.34 -8.66
N ASN A 89 -13.70 -2.33 -9.03
CA ASN A 89 -13.79 -2.79 -10.41
C ASN A 89 -14.26 -1.71 -11.40
N ARG A 90 -14.90 -0.65 -10.91
CA ARG A 90 -15.27 0.55 -11.69
C ARG A 90 -14.23 1.66 -11.59
N GLU A 91 -13.02 1.35 -11.15
CA GLU A 91 -11.89 2.28 -11.11
C GLU A 91 -12.18 3.52 -10.25
N LYS A 92 -12.97 3.38 -9.17
CA LYS A 92 -13.22 4.49 -8.24
C LYS A 92 -12.19 4.63 -7.13
N TYR A 93 -11.45 3.56 -6.82
CA TYR A 93 -10.51 3.51 -5.70
C TYR A 93 -9.22 2.80 -6.12
N TYR A 94 -8.08 3.41 -5.83
CA TYR A 94 -6.74 2.89 -6.17
C TYR A 94 -6.30 1.74 -5.26
N GLY A 95 -6.79 1.75 -4.02
CA GLY A 95 -6.49 0.72 -3.05
C GLY A 95 -7.50 0.68 -1.91
N ALA A 96 -7.39 -0.35 -1.10
CA ALA A 96 -8.19 -0.50 0.10
C ALA A 96 -7.47 -1.30 1.18
N ILE A 97 -7.81 -1.02 2.44
CA ILE A 97 -7.49 -1.86 3.59
C ILE A 97 -8.78 -2.55 4.04
N VAL A 98 -8.74 -3.87 4.21
CA VAL A 98 -9.85 -4.65 4.77
C VAL A 98 -9.42 -5.26 6.09
N ILE A 99 -10.18 -4.93 7.13
CA ILE A 99 -10.10 -5.53 8.46
C ILE A 99 -11.13 -6.68 8.48
N PRO A 100 -10.69 -7.95 8.48
CA PRO A 100 -11.60 -9.09 8.45
C PRO A 100 -12.35 -9.26 9.77
N LYS A 101 -13.49 -9.95 9.73
CA LYS A 101 -14.38 -10.18 10.88
C LYS A 101 -13.76 -10.84 12.13
N ASP A 102 -12.65 -11.54 11.96
CA ASP A 102 -11.95 -12.30 13.00
C ASP A 102 -10.73 -11.56 13.54
N PHE A 103 -10.57 -10.28 13.18
CA PHE A 103 -9.40 -9.48 13.54
C PHE A 103 -9.26 -9.32 15.06
N SER A 104 -10.32 -8.88 15.74
CA SER A 104 -10.33 -8.66 17.19
C SER A 104 -10.10 -9.97 17.96
N GLU A 105 -10.74 -11.05 17.52
CA GLU A 105 -10.62 -12.38 18.13
C GLU A 105 -9.19 -12.91 18.03
N LYS A 106 -8.60 -12.84 16.83
CA LYS A 106 -7.21 -13.27 16.59
C LYS A 106 -6.22 -12.43 17.37
N LEU A 107 -6.42 -11.12 17.45
CA LEU A 107 -5.53 -10.24 18.23
C LEU A 107 -5.53 -10.59 19.72
N GLN A 108 -6.70 -10.93 20.29
CA GLN A 108 -6.80 -11.39 21.67
C GLN A 108 -6.16 -12.76 21.89
N SER A 109 -6.18 -13.63 20.89
CA SER A 109 -5.56 -14.96 20.98
C SER A 109 -4.04 -14.92 21.10
N LEU A 110 -3.37 -13.80 20.82
CA LEU A 110 -1.91 -13.70 20.80
C LEU A 110 -1.23 -13.98 22.16
N THR A 111 -1.95 -13.81 23.26
CA THR A 111 -1.48 -14.15 24.61
C THR A 111 -1.90 -15.56 25.05
N ALA A 112 -2.65 -16.29 24.23
CA ALA A 112 -3.06 -17.66 24.51
C ALA A 112 -2.05 -18.69 23.93
N PRO A 113 -2.03 -19.93 24.44
CA PRO A 113 -1.15 -20.99 23.91
C PRO A 113 -1.39 -21.32 22.43
N ASN A 114 -2.61 -21.11 21.93
CA ASN A 114 -3.03 -21.36 20.55
C ASN A 114 -3.08 -20.07 19.70
N ALA A 115 -2.12 -19.17 19.90
CA ALA A 115 -2.08 -17.87 19.26
C ALA A 115 -2.26 -17.91 17.74
N GLN A 116 -3.16 -17.07 17.25
CA GLN A 116 -3.39 -16.84 15.83
C GLN A 116 -3.08 -15.39 15.49
N LYS A 117 -2.30 -15.17 14.43
CA LYS A 117 -1.99 -13.82 13.96
C LYS A 117 -3.22 -13.18 13.35
N ALA A 118 -3.51 -11.94 13.74
CA ALA A 118 -4.57 -11.17 13.12
C ALA A 118 -4.19 -10.81 11.68
N GLU A 119 -5.16 -10.78 10.77
CA GLU A 119 -4.89 -10.55 9.35
C GLU A 119 -5.39 -9.17 8.93
N LEU A 120 -4.63 -8.48 8.08
CA LEU A 120 -5.10 -7.31 7.34
C LEU A 120 -4.94 -7.58 5.86
N LYS A 121 -5.94 -7.21 5.05
CA LYS A 121 -5.82 -7.33 3.59
C LYS A 121 -5.59 -5.96 2.98
N ILE A 122 -4.59 -5.87 2.12
CA ILE A 122 -4.39 -4.72 1.23
C ILE A 122 -4.85 -5.14 -0.16
N ILE A 123 -5.81 -4.40 -0.73
CA ILE A 123 -6.30 -4.59 -2.08
C ILE A 123 -5.79 -3.42 -2.93
N ILE A 124 -5.17 -3.70 -4.08
CA ILE A 124 -4.67 -2.67 -5.00
C ILE A 124 -5.33 -2.83 -6.35
N ASN A 125 -5.86 -1.73 -6.90
CA ASN A 125 -6.48 -1.72 -8.21
C ASN A 125 -5.49 -1.38 -9.32
N GLN A 126 -4.82 -2.39 -9.87
CA GLN A 126 -3.80 -2.22 -10.91
C GLN A 126 -4.37 -1.68 -12.24
N GLY A 127 -5.70 -1.69 -12.42
CA GLY A 127 -6.36 -1.12 -13.61
C GLY A 127 -6.28 0.41 -13.70
N MET A 128 -6.01 1.12 -12.59
CA MET A 128 -6.05 2.59 -12.52
C MET A 128 -4.70 3.28 -12.80
N GLY A 129 -3.72 2.55 -13.32
CA GLY A 129 -2.39 3.08 -13.67
C GLY A 129 -1.28 2.62 -12.73
N THR A 130 -0.28 1.95 -13.30
CA THR A 130 0.76 1.21 -12.56
C THR A 130 1.65 2.08 -11.67
N THR A 131 1.98 3.30 -12.09
CA THR A 131 2.82 4.20 -11.30
C THR A 131 2.14 4.62 -10.00
N VAL A 132 0.88 5.06 -10.08
CA VAL A 132 0.10 5.50 -8.92
C VAL A 132 -0.23 4.31 -8.02
N THR A 133 -0.63 3.17 -8.58
CA THR A 133 -0.97 1.97 -7.79
C THR A 133 0.23 1.38 -7.07
N THR A 134 1.44 1.51 -7.65
CA THR A 134 2.70 1.11 -6.98
C THR A 134 3.00 2.01 -5.79
N GLN A 135 2.87 3.33 -5.95
CA GLN A 135 3.05 4.28 -4.85
C GLN A 135 2.03 4.04 -3.73
N VAL A 136 0.74 3.87 -4.07
CA VAL A 136 -0.32 3.52 -3.12
C VAL A 136 -0.01 2.21 -2.41
N ASN A 137 0.42 1.17 -3.13
CA ASN A 137 0.81 -0.10 -2.51
C ASN A 137 1.97 0.06 -1.52
N THR A 138 2.99 0.86 -1.87
CA THR A 138 4.11 1.16 -0.98
C THR A 138 3.64 1.92 0.26
N ALA A 139 2.82 2.96 0.09
CA ALA A 139 2.28 3.76 1.20
C ALA A 139 1.43 2.89 2.16
N LEU A 140 0.49 2.10 1.63
CA LEU A 140 -0.34 1.20 2.44
C LEU A 140 0.50 0.10 3.12
N THR A 141 1.52 -0.43 2.43
CA THR A 141 2.44 -1.40 3.05
C THR A 141 3.21 -0.75 4.20
N GLN A 142 3.81 0.41 4.00
CA GLN A 142 4.55 1.12 5.05
C GLN A 142 3.65 1.46 6.24
N MET A 143 2.42 1.93 5.98
CA MET A 143 1.43 2.21 7.02
C MET A 143 1.09 0.95 7.82
N THR A 144 0.76 -0.15 7.16
CA THR A 144 0.47 -1.43 7.86
C THR A 144 1.68 -1.96 8.63
N THR A 145 2.91 -1.77 8.14
CA THR A 145 4.13 -2.11 8.89
C THR A 145 4.29 -1.24 10.14
N GLN A 146 4.07 0.08 10.03
CA GLN A 146 4.12 0.97 11.19
C GLN A 146 3.04 0.63 12.23
N LEU A 147 1.82 0.29 11.77
CA LEU A 147 0.74 -0.18 12.62
C LEU A 147 1.09 -1.51 13.32
N ASN A 148 1.66 -2.47 12.58
CA ASN A 148 2.14 -3.72 13.16
C ASN A 148 3.16 -3.49 14.27
N ASN A 149 4.12 -2.59 14.04
CA ASN A 149 5.13 -2.23 15.03
C ASN A 149 4.51 -1.55 16.25
N LYS A 150 3.60 -0.58 16.06
CA LYS A 150 2.90 0.09 17.16
C LYS A 150 2.03 -0.88 17.98
N LEU A 151 1.32 -1.77 17.31
CA LEU A 151 0.53 -2.81 17.98
C LEU A 151 1.44 -3.75 18.76
N SER A 152 2.53 -4.22 18.16
CA SER A 152 3.55 -5.05 18.81
C SER A 152 4.08 -4.40 20.08
N THR A 153 4.51 -3.13 20.01
CA THR A 153 5.01 -2.40 21.18
C THR A 153 3.93 -2.21 22.25
N ASN A 154 2.71 -1.83 21.87
CA ASN A 154 1.62 -1.62 22.81
C ASN A 154 1.21 -2.92 23.51
N LEU A 155 1.14 -4.03 22.77
CA LEU A 155 0.81 -5.34 23.32
C LEU A 155 1.92 -5.84 24.26
N LEU A 156 3.18 -5.72 23.85
CA LEU A 156 4.33 -6.07 24.70
C LEU A 156 4.37 -5.25 25.99
N GLN A 157 4.15 -3.93 25.91
CA GLN A 157 4.07 -3.06 27.09
C GLN A 157 2.89 -3.43 28.00
N ASN A 158 1.71 -3.69 27.43
CA ASN A 158 0.54 -4.09 28.19
C ASN A 158 0.75 -5.41 28.94
N VAL A 159 1.45 -6.37 28.33
CA VAL A 159 1.79 -7.65 28.98
C VAL A 159 2.89 -7.45 30.03
N ALA A 160 3.95 -6.69 29.71
CA ALA A 160 5.04 -6.40 30.66
C ALA A 160 4.55 -5.68 31.92
N ASN A 161 3.55 -4.79 31.80
CA ASN A 161 2.94 -4.10 32.94
C ASN A 161 2.09 -5.02 33.83
N ARG A 162 1.62 -6.16 33.29
CA ARG A 162 0.74 -7.11 33.98
C ARG A 162 1.47 -8.36 34.47
N SER A 163 2.70 -8.61 34.02
CA SER A 163 3.41 -9.86 34.24
C SER A 163 4.91 -9.64 34.41
N THR A 164 5.51 -10.30 35.39
CA THR A 164 6.94 -10.22 35.70
C THR A 164 7.83 -11.05 34.76
N SER A 165 7.24 -11.93 33.96
CA SER A 165 7.94 -12.79 33.00
C SER A 165 7.06 -13.04 31.77
N ILE A 166 7.65 -12.95 30.57
CA ILE A 166 6.99 -13.22 29.29
C ILE A 166 7.62 -14.47 28.67
N PRO A 167 6.88 -15.58 28.50
CA PRO A 167 7.39 -16.75 27.80
C PRO A 167 7.88 -16.39 26.39
N ALA A 168 8.99 -16.97 25.95
CA ALA A 168 9.59 -16.67 24.64
C ALA A 168 8.59 -16.87 23.48
N THR A 169 7.73 -17.89 23.57
CA THR A 169 6.67 -18.15 22.57
C THR A 169 5.64 -17.02 22.49
N MET A 170 5.23 -16.48 23.63
CA MET A 170 4.34 -15.32 23.69
C MET A 170 5.04 -14.07 23.16
N ALA A 171 6.28 -13.82 23.55
CA ALA A 171 7.07 -12.70 23.03
C ALA A 171 7.21 -12.75 21.50
N LEU A 172 7.42 -13.94 20.93
CA LEU A 172 7.46 -14.14 19.47
C LEU A 172 6.12 -13.80 18.81
N ASN A 173 4.99 -14.22 19.36
CA ASN A 173 3.67 -13.91 18.81
C ASN A 173 3.35 -12.40 18.89
N LEU A 174 3.70 -11.76 20.00
CA LEU A 174 3.48 -10.33 20.21
C LEU A 174 4.43 -9.46 19.39
N SER A 175 5.63 -9.94 19.05
CA SER A 175 6.60 -9.19 18.23
C SER A 175 6.09 -8.89 16.82
N ASN A 176 5.27 -9.78 16.27
CA ASN A 176 4.69 -9.66 14.92
C ASN A 176 3.21 -10.11 14.92
N PRO A 177 2.32 -9.26 15.46
CA PRO A 177 0.93 -9.61 15.71
C PRO A 177 0.08 -9.70 14.44
N LEU A 178 0.51 -9.05 13.35
CA LEU A 178 -0.25 -8.98 12.10
C LEU A 178 0.35 -9.80 10.97
N THR A 179 -0.52 -10.32 10.11
CA THR A 179 -0.18 -10.86 8.79
C THR A 179 -0.85 -10.02 7.71
N ILE A 180 -0.06 -9.47 6.79
CA ILE A 180 -0.56 -8.61 5.71
C ILE A 180 -0.77 -9.45 4.44
N LYS A 181 -2.01 -9.69 4.06
CA LYS A 181 -2.38 -10.33 2.79
C LYS A 181 -2.53 -9.29 1.70
N LYS A 182 -1.89 -9.49 0.54
CA LYS A 182 -1.99 -8.56 -0.60
C LYS A 182 -2.83 -9.18 -1.71
N LYS A 183 -3.81 -8.45 -2.21
CA LYS A 183 -4.66 -8.82 -3.35
C LYS A 183 -4.54 -7.76 -4.43
N ARG A 184 -4.28 -8.20 -5.66
CA ARG A 184 -4.26 -7.31 -6.83
C ARG A 184 -5.56 -7.49 -7.60
N LEU A 185 -6.27 -6.40 -7.83
CA LEU A 185 -7.36 -6.37 -8.79
C LEU A 185 -6.77 -5.95 -10.14
N ILE A 186 -6.91 -6.85 -11.11
CA ILE A 186 -6.59 -6.61 -12.50
C ILE A 186 -7.92 -6.66 -13.22
N LYS A 187 -8.17 -5.73 -14.14
CA LYS A 187 -9.35 -5.77 -15.00
C LYS A 187 -9.32 -7.08 -15.79
N LEU A 188 -10.16 -8.04 -15.42
CA LEU A 188 -10.39 -9.30 -16.13
C LEU A 188 -11.21 -9.04 -17.40
N ALA A 189 -10.77 -8.13 -18.27
CA ALA A 189 -11.38 -7.96 -19.58
C ALA A 189 -11.15 -9.22 -20.45
N ILE A 190 -10.03 -9.92 -20.24
CA ILE A 190 -9.62 -11.06 -21.07
C ILE A 190 -10.47 -12.32 -20.77
N TRP A 191 -10.79 -12.61 -19.51
CA TRP A 191 -11.58 -13.80 -19.16
C TRP A 191 -13.08 -13.66 -19.47
N GLN A 192 -13.63 -12.44 -19.41
CA GLN A 192 -15.01 -12.17 -19.84
C GLN A 192 -15.14 -12.30 -21.37
N MET A 193 -14.13 -11.86 -22.13
CA MET A 193 -14.09 -12.03 -23.59
C MET A 193 -13.92 -13.50 -23.98
N VAL A 194 -13.04 -14.24 -23.31
CA VAL A 194 -12.87 -15.68 -23.55
C VAL A 194 -14.13 -16.46 -23.16
N ALA A 195 -14.80 -16.13 -22.06
CA ALA A 195 -16.07 -16.76 -21.67
C ALA A 195 -17.19 -16.49 -22.69
N HIS A 196 -17.26 -15.28 -23.27
CA HIS A 196 -18.23 -14.97 -24.31
C HIS A 196 -17.90 -15.66 -25.64
N ILE A 197 -16.61 -15.77 -26.00
CA ILE A 197 -16.15 -16.45 -27.22
C ILE A 197 -16.30 -17.98 -27.10
N SER A 198 -16.10 -18.56 -25.91
CA SER A 198 -16.29 -19.99 -25.68
C SER A 198 -17.76 -20.38 -25.66
N PHE A 199 -18.66 -19.53 -25.13
CA PHE A 199 -20.09 -19.80 -25.12
C PHE A 199 -20.72 -19.73 -26.53
N ASN A 200 -20.24 -18.83 -27.40
CA ASN A 200 -20.74 -18.71 -28.77
C ASN A 200 -20.20 -19.80 -29.74
N ARG A 201 -19.21 -20.61 -29.32
CA ARG A 201 -18.65 -21.71 -30.13
C ARG A 201 -19.25 -23.08 -29.83
N TYR A 202 -20.04 -23.22 -28.77
CA TYR A 202 -20.77 -24.44 -28.43
C TYR A 202 -22.27 -24.16 -28.40
N GLY A 203 -22.81 -23.74 -29.54
CA GLY A 203 -24.26 -23.75 -29.76
C GLY A 203 -24.79 -25.16 -29.50
N LEU A 204 -25.40 -25.34 -28.33
CA LEU A 204 -26.37 -26.39 -28.09
C LEU A 204 -27.73 -25.70 -28.20
N GLU A 205 -28.22 -25.63 -29.44
CA GLU A 205 -29.66 -25.73 -29.65
C GLU A 205 -30.11 -27.15 -29.27
N ALA A 206 -31.29 -27.21 -28.67
CA ALA A 206 -32.01 -28.35 -28.08
C ALA A 206 -31.68 -28.67 -26.61
#